data_AF-A0A351C2V0-F1
#
_entry.id   AF-A0A351C2V0-F1
#
_cell.length_a   1.000
_cell.length_b   1.000
_cell.length_c   1.000
_cell.angle_alpha   90.00
_cell.angle_beta   90.00
_cell.angle_gamma   90.00
#
_symmetry.space_group_name_H-M   'P 1'
#
loop_
_entity.id
_entity.type
_entity.pdbx_description
1 polymer ?
#
loop_
_entity_poly.entity_id
_entity_poly.type
_entity_poly.pdbx_seq_one_letter_code
_entity_poly.pdbx_strand_id
1 'polypeptide(L)'
;MQPDNKLFPVIIGTFTMTFIALFPILNLLNLLCCAGIMAGGFAGVFYYSRQLLKTGQTVSSKDGGMIGILSGVLSAVIISGFGLVFSLFSSQNPMNEMINTFDSIGVDIPPTAYEFLEKFSNEFNEHGYSPTLTIFSFITNLIIYPLFGSIGAIIGVTVLKKKTAV
;
A
#
# COMPACT_ATOMS: atom_id res chain seq x y z
N MET A 1 -24.99 9.46 -21.11
CA MET A 1 -23.92 8.45 -21.10
C MET A 1 -23.31 8.41 -19.72
N GLN A 2 -23.44 7.26 -19.03
CA GLN A 2 -22.69 6.99 -17.80
C GLN A 2 -21.20 6.97 -18.16
N PRO A 3 -20.28 7.48 -17.32
CA PRO A 3 -18.87 7.20 -17.54
C PRO A 3 -18.67 5.72 -17.19
N ASP A 4 -18.85 4.84 -18.18
CA ASP A 4 -18.76 3.39 -18.05
C ASP A 4 -17.35 2.92 -17.64
N ASN A 5 -16.37 3.80 -17.68
CA ASN A 5 -14.98 3.48 -17.36
C ASN A 5 -14.61 3.80 -15.90
N LYS A 6 -15.33 3.19 -14.93
CA LYS A 6 -14.90 3.18 -13.50
C LYS A 6 -13.56 2.47 -13.28
N LEU A 7 -13.10 1.69 -14.25
CA LEU A 7 -11.79 1.03 -14.23
C LEU A 7 -10.61 2.01 -14.32
N PHE A 8 -10.76 3.08 -15.11
CA PHE A 8 -9.68 4.06 -15.31
C PHE A 8 -9.28 4.81 -14.03
N PRO A 9 -10.21 5.35 -13.21
CA PRO A 9 -9.84 5.96 -11.93
C PRO A 9 -9.31 4.94 -10.91
N VAL A 10 -9.75 3.68 -10.98
CA VAL A 10 -9.19 2.59 -10.16
C VAL A 10 -7.72 2.37 -10.53
N ILE A 11 -7.38 2.29 -11.81
CA ILE A 11 -6.00 2.13 -12.28
C ILE A 11 -5.12 3.30 -11.84
N ILE A 12 -5.61 4.53 -11.92
CA ILE A 12 -4.88 5.72 -11.44
C ILE A 12 -4.67 5.66 -9.92
N GLY A 13 -5.72 5.30 -9.17
CA GLY A 13 -5.62 5.08 -7.73
C GLY A 13 -4.55 4.03 -7.39
N THR A 14 -4.59 2.89 -8.06
CA THR A 14 -3.60 1.81 -7.90
C THR A 14 -2.19 2.27 -8.23
N PHE A 15 -2.01 2.98 -9.35
CA PHE A 15 -0.70 3.45 -9.78
C PHE A 15 -0.12 4.44 -8.78
N THR A 16 -0.91 5.41 -8.33
CA THR A 16 -0.48 6.40 -7.32
C THR A 16 -0.17 5.76 -5.97
N MET A 17 -1.02 4.85 -5.48
CA MET A 17 -0.77 4.09 -4.25
C MET A 17 0.54 3.29 -4.34
N THR A 18 0.72 2.54 -5.43
CA THR A 18 1.89 1.68 -5.63
C THR A 18 3.15 2.51 -5.80
N PHE A 19 3.10 3.60 -6.56
CA PHE A 19 4.25 4.47 -6.78
C PHE A 19 4.72 5.12 -5.47
N ILE A 20 3.77 5.60 -4.64
CA ILE A 20 4.09 6.15 -3.32
C ILE A 20 4.65 5.07 -2.40
N ALA A 21 4.12 3.84 -2.45
CA ALA A 21 4.60 2.73 -1.63
C ALA A 21 5.99 2.22 -2.05
N LEU A 22 6.32 2.26 -3.35
CA LEU A 22 7.61 1.82 -3.90
C LEU A 22 8.71 2.87 -3.76
N PHE A 23 8.36 4.16 -3.62
CA PHE A 23 9.31 5.25 -3.38
C PHE A 23 9.23 5.75 -1.92
N PRO A 24 9.83 5.03 -0.96
CA PRO A 24 9.88 5.40 0.46
C PRO A 24 10.91 6.52 0.73
N ILE A 25 11.10 7.48 -0.18
CA ILE A 25 12.13 8.54 -0.10
C ILE A 25 11.85 9.54 1.03
N LEU A 26 10.70 9.46 1.71
CA LEU A 26 10.39 10.27 2.88
C LEU A 26 10.23 9.35 4.10
N ASN A 27 11.33 9.07 4.78
CA ASN A 27 11.34 8.48 6.13
C ASN A 27 10.42 9.26 7.13
N LEU A 28 10.01 10.49 6.78
CA LEU A 28 9.03 11.33 7.47
C LEU A 28 7.55 10.87 7.32
N LEU A 29 7.22 10.15 6.24
CA LEU A 29 5.88 9.58 5.99
C LEU A 29 5.74 8.13 6.50
N ASN A 30 6.85 7.51 6.90
CA ASN A 30 6.87 6.17 7.50
C ASN A 30 6.16 6.11 8.87
N LEU A 31 5.87 7.27 9.48
CA LEU A 31 4.99 7.36 10.66
C LEU A 31 3.50 7.13 10.32
N LEU A 32 3.14 7.09 9.03
CA LEU A 32 1.78 6.85 8.55
C LEU A 32 1.83 5.85 7.38
N CYS A 33 2.12 4.57 7.63
CA CYS A 33 2.08 3.50 6.60
C CYS A 33 0.77 3.47 5.79
N CYS A 34 -0.27 4.11 6.33
CA CYS A 34 -1.59 4.26 5.74
C CYS A 34 -1.82 5.59 5.00
N ALA A 35 -1.06 6.67 5.27
CA ALA A 35 -1.30 7.97 4.63
C ALA A 35 -0.99 7.95 3.13
N GLY A 36 0.07 7.24 2.72
CA GLY A 36 0.36 7.04 1.29
C GLY A 36 -0.78 6.30 0.57
N ILE A 37 -1.34 5.27 1.22
CA ILE A 37 -2.48 4.50 0.72
C ILE A 37 -3.73 5.36 0.67
N MET A 38 -4.02 6.13 1.72
CA MET A 38 -5.13 7.08 1.76
C MET A 38 -5.00 8.15 0.68
N ALA A 39 -3.79 8.67 0.44
CA ALA A 39 -3.51 9.66 -0.60
C ALA A 39 -3.75 9.09 -2.01
N GLY A 40 -3.34 7.85 -2.27
CA GLY A 40 -3.65 7.19 -3.54
C GLY A 40 -5.15 6.93 -3.73
N GLY A 41 -5.87 6.58 -2.66
CA GLY A 41 -7.34 6.45 -2.67
C GLY A 41 -8.03 7.78 -2.98
N PHE A 42 -7.55 8.86 -2.37
CA PHE A 42 -7.99 10.23 -2.66
C PHE A 42 -7.73 10.61 -4.12
N ALA A 43 -6.54 10.31 -4.66
CA ALA A 43 -6.15 10.64 -6.03
C ALA A 43 -7.05 9.93 -7.07
N GLY A 44 -7.40 8.65 -6.85
CA GLY A 44 -8.32 7.92 -7.71
C GLY A 44 -9.71 8.57 -7.77
N VAL A 45 -10.26 8.96 -6.61
CA VAL A 45 -11.55 9.66 -6.53
C VAL A 45 -11.49 11.08 -7.10
N PHE A 46 -10.37 11.79 -6.91
CA PHE A 46 -10.15 13.10 -7.49
C PHE A 46 -10.25 13.06 -9.01
N TYR A 47 -9.62 12.07 -9.64
CA TYR A 47 -9.69 11.89 -11.08
C TYR A 47 -11.11 11.51 -11.54
N TYR A 48 -11.78 10.61 -10.80
CA TYR A 48 -13.17 10.25 -11.08
C TYR A 48 -14.12 11.46 -11.00
N SER A 49 -13.93 12.33 -10.00
CA SER A 49 -14.68 13.57 -9.85
C SER A 49 -14.46 14.52 -11.02
N ARG A 50 -13.24 14.66 -11.52
CA ARG A 50 -12.93 15.47 -12.72
C ARG A 50 -13.60 14.94 -13.98
N GLN A 51 -13.75 13.62 -14.12
CA GLN A 51 -14.47 13.04 -15.25
C GLN A 51 -15.98 13.32 -15.16
N LEU A 52 -16.57 13.12 -13.98
CA LEU A 52 -18.00 13.35 -13.77
C LEU A 52 -18.40 14.84 -13.83
N LEU A 53 -17.48 15.75 -13.50
CA LEU A 53 -17.68 17.19 -13.72
C LEU A 53 -17.93 17.53 -15.20
N LYS A 54 -17.32 16.80 -16.15
CA LYS A 54 -17.55 16.99 -17.59
C LYS A 54 -18.95 16.54 -18.04
N THR A 55 -19.59 15.67 -17.26
CA THR A 55 -20.93 15.14 -17.53
C THR A 55 -22.02 15.74 -16.64
N GLY A 56 -21.67 16.71 -15.78
CA GLY A 56 -22.61 17.36 -14.85
C GLY A 56 -23.08 16.48 -13.69
N GLN A 57 -22.40 15.36 -13.42
CA GLN A 57 -22.76 14.42 -12.36
C GLN A 57 -21.86 14.59 -11.12
N THR A 58 -22.40 14.30 -9.94
CA THR A 58 -21.64 14.33 -8.68
C THR A 58 -21.19 12.93 -8.28
N VAL A 59 -19.97 12.80 -7.74
CA VAL A 59 -19.46 11.53 -7.22
C VAL A 59 -20.29 11.08 -6.03
N SER A 60 -20.83 9.86 -6.04
CA SER A 60 -21.47 9.27 -4.86
C SER A 60 -20.44 8.74 -3.86
N SER A 61 -20.74 8.80 -2.56
CA SER A 61 -19.86 8.24 -1.52
C SER A 61 -19.70 6.71 -1.70
N LYS A 62 -20.73 6.04 -2.23
CA LYS A 62 -20.68 4.61 -2.59
C LYS A 62 -19.67 4.34 -3.71
N ASP A 63 -19.64 5.20 -4.72
CA ASP A 63 -18.69 5.06 -5.84
C ASP A 63 -17.25 5.32 -5.40
N GLY A 64 -17.03 6.36 -4.57
CA GLY A 64 -15.71 6.65 -4.02
C GLY A 64 -15.17 5.52 -3.14
N GLY A 65 -15.98 5.00 -2.22
CA GLY A 65 -15.58 3.86 -1.39
C GLY A 65 -15.21 2.64 -2.22
N MET A 66 -15.98 2.34 -3.28
CA MET A 66 -15.70 1.22 -4.19
C MET A 66 -14.37 1.40 -4.93
N ILE A 67 -14.08 2.62 -5.42
CA ILE A 67 -12.80 2.94 -6.07
C ILE A 67 -11.64 2.74 -5.10
N GLY A 68 -11.79 3.17 -3.85
CA GLY A 68 -10.76 3.01 -2.80
C GLY A 68 -10.50 1.55 -2.43
N ILE A 69 -11.54 0.72 -2.31
CA ILE A 69 -11.40 -0.72 -2.04
C ILE A 69 -10.69 -1.41 -3.21
N LEU A 70 -11.16 -1.20 -4.44
CA LEU A 70 -10.62 -1.86 -5.63
C LEU A 70 -9.17 -1.45 -5.89
N SER A 71 -8.85 -0.17 -5.74
CA SER A 71 -7.46 0.31 -5.86
C SER A 71 -6.56 -0.22 -4.75
N GLY A 72 -7.06 -0.32 -3.51
CA GLY A 72 -6.33 -0.93 -2.40
C GLY A 72 -6.02 -2.41 -2.62
N VAL A 73 -7.00 -3.21 -3.10
CA VAL A 73 -6.79 -4.64 -3.41
C VAL A 73 -5.73 -4.80 -4.50
N LEU A 74 -5.86 -4.05 -5.61
CA LEU A 74 -4.90 -4.12 -6.70
C LEU A 74 -3.49 -3.69 -6.26
N SER A 75 -3.39 -2.66 -5.42
CA SER A 75 -2.11 -2.19 -4.90
C SER A 75 -1.45 -3.23 -3.99
N ALA A 76 -2.23 -3.89 -3.11
CA ALA A 76 -1.71 -4.95 -2.26
C ALA A 76 -1.11 -6.11 -3.07
N VAL A 77 -1.78 -6.50 -4.16
CA VAL A 77 -1.29 -7.55 -5.06
C VAL A 77 0.00 -7.12 -5.76
N ILE A 78 0.04 -5.90 -6.31
CA ILE A 78 1.22 -5.40 -7.02
C ILE A 78 2.41 -5.27 -6.06
N ILE A 79 2.23 -4.65 -4.90
CA ILE A 79 3.32 -4.40 -3.94
C ILE A 79 3.86 -5.71 -3.38
N SER A 80 3.00 -6.67 -3.06
CA SER A 80 3.45 -7.98 -2.57
C SER A 80 4.14 -8.78 -3.66
N GLY A 81 3.68 -8.68 -4.92
CA GLY A 81 4.35 -9.26 -6.08
C GLY A 81 5.74 -8.65 -6.31
N PHE A 82 5.86 -7.32 -6.25
CA PHE A 82 7.14 -6.64 -6.31
C PHE A 82 8.06 -7.03 -5.14
N GLY A 83 7.55 -7.12 -3.93
CA GLY A 83 8.33 -7.56 -2.76
C GLY A 83 8.87 -8.99 -2.91
N LEU A 84 8.06 -9.89 -3.46
CA LEU A 84 8.48 -11.27 -3.76
C LEU A 84 9.58 -11.29 -4.82
N VAL A 85 9.39 -10.59 -5.94
CA VAL A 85 10.40 -10.50 -7.02
C VAL A 85 11.69 -9.87 -6.50
N PHE A 86 11.61 -8.80 -5.72
CA PHE A 86 12.79 -8.15 -5.14
C PHE A 86 13.54 -9.07 -4.18
N SER A 87 12.82 -9.85 -3.37
CA SER A 87 13.42 -10.83 -2.46
C SER A 87 14.13 -11.96 -3.22
N LEU A 88 13.57 -12.43 -4.34
CA LEU A 88 14.21 -13.47 -5.16
C LEU A 88 15.49 -12.98 -5.87
N PHE A 89 15.53 -11.70 -6.28
CA PHE A 89 16.70 -11.13 -6.96
C PHE A 89 17.74 -10.58 -5.98
N SER A 90 17.34 -10.19 -4.77
CA SER A 90 18.24 -9.69 -3.74
C SER A 90 18.83 -10.86 -2.95
N SER A 91 20.07 -11.24 -3.26
CA SER A 91 20.83 -12.23 -2.48
C SER A 91 21.20 -11.76 -1.06
N GLN A 92 20.75 -10.58 -0.65
CA GLN A 92 21.00 -10.03 0.68
C GLN A 92 19.86 -10.40 1.60
N ASN A 93 20.19 -11.08 2.70
CA ASN A 93 19.23 -11.46 3.72
C ASN A 93 18.95 -10.25 4.62
N PRO A 94 17.77 -9.60 4.51
CA PRO A 94 17.47 -8.37 5.24
C PRO A 94 17.48 -8.60 6.77
N MET A 95 17.27 -9.84 7.22
CA MET A 95 17.34 -10.19 8.64
C MET A 95 18.78 -10.19 9.16
N ASN A 96 19.76 -10.64 8.38
CA ASN A 96 21.17 -10.56 8.78
C ASN A 96 21.67 -9.12 8.80
N GLU A 97 21.25 -8.29 7.84
CA GLU A 97 21.60 -6.87 7.83
C GLU A 97 20.98 -6.14 9.04
N MET A 98 19.76 -6.52 9.42
CA MET A 98 19.12 -6.04 10.64
C MET A 98 19.92 -6.45 11.88
N ILE A 99 20.25 -7.72 12.07
CA ILE A 99 21.06 -8.20 13.23
C ILE A 99 22.39 -7.43 13.30
N ASN A 100 23.13 -7.35 12.19
CA ASN A 100 24.40 -6.64 12.13
C ASN A 100 24.25 -5.15 12.49
N THR A 101 23.14 -4.53 12.09
CA THR A 101 22.84 -3.13 12.43
C THR A 101 22.52 -2.99 13.91
N PHE A 102 21.70 -3.87 14.49
CA PHE A 102 21.36 -3.87 15.91
C PHE A 102 22.58 -4.09 16.82
N ASP A 103 23.46 -5.02 16.44
CA ASP A 103 24.74 -5.23 17.11
C ASP A 103 25.64 -3.99 17.01
N SER A 104 25.65 -3.32 15.86
CA SER A 104 26.47 -2.10 15.65
C SER A 104 26.02 -0.90 16.48
N ILE A 105 24.74 -0.84 16.86
CA ILE A 105 24.15 0.23 17.69
C ILE A 105 24.05 -0.15 19.17
N GLY A 106 24.49 -1.35 19.55
CA GLY A 106 24.54 -1.82 20.94
C GLY A 106 23.16 -2.03 21.57
N VAL A 107 22.14 -2.30 20.77
CA VAL A 107 20.79 -2.58 21.26
C VAL A 107 20.67 -4.07 21.54
N ASP A 108 20.56 -4.42 22.83
CA ASP A 108 20.43 -5.81 23.28
C ASP A 108 19.05 -6.36 22.89
N ILE A 109 19.01 -7.19 21.84
CA ILE A 109 17.78 -7.82 21.39
C ILE A 109 17.42 -8.93 22.40
N PRO A 110 16.20 -8.95 22.95
CA PRO A 110 15.79 -10.00 23.87
C PRO A 110 15.93 -11.39 23.21
N PRO A 111 16.36 -12.42 23.96
CA PRO A 111 16.73 -13.72 23.39
C PRO A 111 15.59 -14.41 22.65
N THR A 112 14.34 -14.16 23.06
CA THR A 112 13.15 -14.66 22.36
C THR A 112 13.01 -14.07 20.96
N ALA A 113 13.31 -12.77 20.77
CA ALA A 113 13.27 -12.14 19.45
C ALA A 113 14.44 -12.60 18.57
N TYR A 114 15.61 -12.88 19.17
CA TYR A 114 16.76 -13.43 18.46
C TYR A 114 16.45 -14.80 17.85
N GLU A 115 15.81 -15.71 18.59
CA GLU A 115 15.41 -17.02 18.06
C GLU A 115 14.43 -16.92 16.89
N PHE A 116 13.51 -15.95 16.91
CA PHE A 116 12.61 -15.70 15.79
C PHE A 116 13.36 -15.14 14.58
N LEU A 117 14.26 -14.17 14.77
CA LEU A 117 15.08 -13.62 13.70
C LEU A 117 16.00 -14.67 13.06
N GLU A 118 16.60 -15.54 13.87
CA GLU A 118 17.48 -16.61 13.39
C GLU A 118 16.69 -17.66 12.58
N LYS A 119 15.49 -18.03 13.01
CA LYS A 119 14.60 -18.90 12.22
C LYS A 119 14.25 -18.30 10.87
N PHE A 120 13.89 -17.01 10.83
CA PHE A 120 13.62 -16.33 9.57
C PHE A 120 14.87 -16.19 8.71
N SER A 121 16.03 -15.90 9.31
CA SER A 121 17.30 -15.81 8.59
C SER A 121 17.69 -17.16 7.96
N ASN A 122 17.51 -18.26 8.68
CA ASN A 122 17.77 -19.61 8.16
C ASN A 122 16.81 -19.99 7.03
N GLU A 123 15.52 -19.66 7.13
CA GLU A 123 14.57 -19.83 6.01
C GLU A 123 15.00 -19.02 4.77
N PHE A 124 15.41 -17.76 4.96
CA PHE A 124 15.90 -16.90 3.89
C PHE A 124 17.20 -17.41 3.27
N ASN A 125 18.13 -17.96 4.06
CA ASN A 125 19.39 -18.50 3.54
C ASN A 125 19.19 -19.83 2.80
N GLU A 126 18.28 -20.70 3.22
CA GLU A 126 17.98 -21.96 2.53
C GLU A 126 17.18 -21.76 1.23
N HIS A 127 16.19 -20.87 1.23
CA HIS A 127 15.23 -20.74 0.13
C HIS A 127 15.39 -19.44 -0.68
N GLY A 128 16.28 -18.53 -0.27
CA GLY A 128 16.43 -17.19 -0.84
C GLY A 128 15.31 -16.20 -0.44
N TYR A 129 14.20 -16.70 0.14
CA TYR A 129 13.08 -15.91 0.63
C TYR A 129 12.37 -16.66 1.76
N SER A 130 11.73 -15.94 2.71
CA SER A 130 10.81 -16.59 3.67
C SER A 130 9.38 -16.63 3.11
N PRO A 131 8.88 -17.80 2.66
CA PRO A 131 7.50 -17.95 2.19
C PRO A 131 6.49 -17.61 3.29
N THR A 132 6.78 -17.97 4.53
CA THR A 132 5.93 -17.73 5.70
C THR A 132 5.69 -16.23 5.93
N LEU A 133 6.76 -15.44 5.93
CA LEU A 133 6.67 -13.97 6.06
C LEU A 133 5.97 -13.33 4.87
N THR A 134 6.23 -13.84 3.67
CA THR A 134 5.61 -13.31 2.44
C THR A 134 4.10 -13.50 2.43
N ILE A 135 3.62 -14.70 2.80
CA ILE A 135 2.19 -15.01 2.88
C ILE A 135 1.51 -14.18 3.97
N PHE A 136 2.14 -14.09 5.15
CA PHE A 136 1.61 -13.30 6.27
C PHE A 136 1.51 -11.80 5.92
N SER A 137 2.55 -11.25 5.31
CA SER A 137 2.59 -9.86 4.82
C SER A 137 1.54 -9.61 3.75
N PHE A 138 1.39 -10.53 2.79
CA PHE A 138 0.38 -10.44 1.73
C PHE A 138 -1.04 -10.38 2.29
N ILE A 139 -1.40 -11.28 3.21
CA ILE A 139 -2.74 -11.32 3.83
C ILE A 139 -2.99 -10.02 4.61
N THR A 140 -2.00 -9.56 5.36
CA THR A 140 -2.08 -8.32 6.14
C THR A 140 -2.29 -7.11 5.22
N ASN A 141 -1.51 -7.00 4.14
CA ASN A 141 -1.65 -5.95 3.14
C ASN A 141 -2.99 -6.00 2.42
N LEU A 142 -3.49 -7.20 2.11
CA LEU A 142 -4.78 -7.40 1.44
C LEU A 142 -5.97 -6.90 2.28
N ILE A 143 -5.82 -6.81 3.60
CA ILE A 143 -6.86 -6.27 4.50
C ILE A 143 -6.65 -4.78 4.74
N ILE A 144 -5.41 -4.36 5.04
CA ILE A 144 -5.07 -2.98 5.39
C ILE A 144 -5.27 -2.05 4.18
N TYR A 145 -4.80 -2.44 3.00
CA TYR A 145 -4.78 -1.54 1.85
C TYR A 145 -6.18 -1.15 1.37
N PRO A 146 -7.14 -2.08 1.22
CA PRO A 146 -8.52 -1.71 0.87
C PRO A 146 -9.21 -0.89 1.96
N LEU A 147 -8.96 -1.18 3.25
CA LEU A 147 -9.52 -0.41 4.35
C LEU A 147 -9.06 1.04 4.29
N PHE A 148 -7.75 1.29 4.29
CA PHE A 148 -7.22 2.66 4.27
C PHE A 148 -7.41 3.35 2.92
N GLY A 149 -7.36 2.60 1.82
CA GLY A 149 -7.70 3.12 0.48
C GLY A 149 -9.15 3.60 0.41
N SER A 150 -10.08 2.86 1.01
CA SER A 150 -11.49 3.26 1.09
C SER A 150 -11.71 4.52 1.93
N ILE A 151 -11.02 4.64 3.07
CA ILE A 151 -11.11 5.80 3.96
C ILE A 151 -10.61 7.05 3.22
N GLY A 152 -9.42 6.97 2.59
CA GLY A 152 -8.87 8.08 1.80
C GLY A 152 -9.76 8.49 0.63
N ALA A 153 -10.37 7.51 -0.04
CA ALA A 153 -11.31 7.74 -1.14
C ALA A 153 -12.60 8.43 -0.68
N ILE A 154 -13.19 8.01 0.45
CA ILE A 154 -14.40 8.63 1.02
C ILE A 154 -14.12 10.07 1.46
N ILE A 155 -12.98 10.32 2.11
CA ILE A 155 -12.52 11.67 2.44
C ILE A 155 -12.39 12.52 1.16
N GLY A 156 -11.88 11.93 0.08
CA GLY A 156 -11.84 12.57 -1.23
C GLY A 156 -13.22 13.00 -1.74
N VAL A 157 -14.22 12.12 -1.64
CA VAL A 157 -15.58 12.46 -2.06
C VAL A 157 -16.15 13.64 -1.28
N THR A 158 -15.99 13.66 0.05
CA THR A 158 -16.59 14.72 0.88
C THR A 158 -15.93 16.07 0.63
N VAL A 159 -14.60 16.10 0.49
CA VAL A 159 -13.84 17.32 0.16
C VAL A 159 -14.24 17.85 -1.24
N LEU A 160 -14.38 16.96 -2.22
CA LEU A 160 -14.69 17.36 -3.60
C LEU A 160 -16.15 17.78 -3.80
N LYS A 161 -17.10 17.13 -3.12
CA LYS A 161 -18.50 17.59 -3.08
C LYS A 161 -18.62 19.02 -2.55
N LYS A 162 -17.87 19.36 -1.50
CA LYS A 162 -17.86 20.71 -0.92
C LYS A 162 -17.36 21.77 -1.90
N LYS A 163 -16.41 21.43 -2.78
CA LYS A 163 -15.83 22.36 -3.75
C LYS A 163 -16.76 22.66 -4.94
N THR A 164 -17.64 21.74 -5.32
CA THR A 164 -18.57 21.91 -6.44
C THR A 164 -19.87 22.64 -6.04
N ALA A 165 -20.10 22.83 -4.73
CA ALA A 165 -21.30 23.51 -4.19
C ALA A 165 -21.12 25.03 -3.96
N VAL A 166 -20.07 25.62 -4.55
CA VAL A 166 -19.80 27.08 -4.56
C VAL A 166 -19.70 27.51 -6.02
#